data_AF-Q1IH11-F1
#
_entry.id   AF-Q1IH11-F1
#
_cell.length_a   1.000
_cell.length_b   1.000
_cell.length_c   1.000
_cell.angle_alpha   90.00
_cell.angle_beta   90.00
_cell.angle_gamma   90.00
#
_symmetry.space_group_name_H-M   'P 1'
#
loop_
_entity.id
_entity.type
_entity.pdbx_description
1 polymer ?
#
loop_
_entity_poly.entity_id
_entity_poly.type
_entity_poly.pdbx_seq_one_letter_code
_entity_poly.pdbx_strand_id
1 'polypeptide(L)'
;MRCSRRALDRVFIRFVPVAVALLLNGCSSMGYYGQLAEGQWQLLRARQPVAQVIADPATQPVLRQRLHFAEQARVFASEHLKLPDNGSYRVYADLGRPYVVWNVFATPELSLQPVTHCFPIAGCVAYRGYYQQGDARGAAALMRQEGLDVYVGGVEAYSTLGWFDDPILSSMVGWGNERLATVIFHELAHQRFYVQDDTEFNESFASFVEQEGSRQWRMARGLAAVEDGSVKQREGFTRLILASRERLQAIYAGPLDEAGKRAAKQAEFERLRREYREVRDREWAGDRRFDAWIYAPMNNAKLLPFGLYDQWVPVFSRLFQDVGGDWSRFYERVEALGRLSIEERKAALTRLQQPGAALRPIAGKPAPTGAD
;
A
#
# COMPACT_ATOMS: atom_id res chain seq x y z
N MET A 1 -66.27 22.07 10.10
CA MET A 1 -64.81 22.14 10.27
C MET A 1 -64.13 21.50 9.06
N ARG A 2 -63.59 22.31 8.13
CA ARG A 2 -62.81 21.81 6.97
C ARG A 2 -61.40 21.50 7.45
N CYS A 3 -61.11 20.22 7.68
CA CYS A 3 -59.79 19.77 8.11
C CYS A 3 -58.80 19.93 6.94
N SER A 4 -57.78 20.76 7.15
CA SER A 4 -56.73 21.10 6.19
C SER A 4 -55.84 19.89 5.92
N ARG A 5 -56.21 19.04 4.94
CA ARG A 5 -55.34 17.97 4.44
C ARG A 5 -54.16 18.48 3.58
N ARG A 6 -54.18 19.75 3.15
CA ARG A 6 -53.17 20.32 2.23
C ARG A 6 -51.83 20.69 2.89
N ALA A 7 -51.76 20.79 4.21
CA ALA A 7 -50.53 21.18 4.91
C ALA A 7 -49.56 20.01 5.13
N LEU A 8 -50.09 18.81 5.43
CA LEU A 8 -49.28 17.60 5.64
C LEU A 8 -48.63 17.11 4.34
N ASP A 9 -49.33 17.17 3.20
CA ASP A 9 -48.79 16.75 1.90
C ASP A 9 -47.59 17.60 1.45
N ARG A 10 -47.57 18.91 1.74
CA ARG A 10 -46.45 19.80 1.34
C ARG A 10 -45.19 19.60 2.18
N VAL A 11 -45.34 19.14 3.43
CA VAL A 11 -44.22 18.88 4.34
C VAL A 11 -43.55 17.55 3.98
N PHE A 12 -44.34 16.48 3.77
CA PHE A 12 -43.79 15.18 3.38
C PHE A 12 -43.14 15.18 1.99
N ILE A 13 -43.68 15.92 1.01
CA ILE A 13 -43.07 16.06 -0.33
C ILE A 13 -41.66 16.67 -0.29
N ARG A 14 -41.33 17.51 0.71
CA ARG A 14 -39.98 18.06 0.89
C ARG A 14 -39.01 17.08 1.57
N PHE A 15 -39.53 16.13 2.34
CA PHE A 15 -38.72 15.08 2.97
C PHE A 15 -38.50 13.87 2.06
N VAL A 16 -39.35 13.65 1.05
CA VAL A 16 -39.15 12.61 0.03
C VAL A 16 -37.80 12.74 -0.70
N PRO A 17 -37.36 13.89 -1.25
CA PRO A 17 -36.05 13.99 -1.89
C PRO A 17 -34.89 13.82 -0.90
N VAL A 18 -35.06 14.21 0.37
CA VAL A 18 -34.06 13.98 1.42
C VAL A 18 -33.96 12.50 1.80
N ALA A 19 -35.10 11.81 1.95
CA ALA A 19 -35.16 10.38 2.21
C ALA A 19 -34.66 9.56 1.01
N VAL A 20 -34.99 9.97 -0.22
CA VAL A 20 -34.46 9.37 -1.44
C VAL A 20 -32.95 9.64 -1.56
N ALA A 21 -32.46 10.83 -1.24
CA ALA A 21 -31.03 11.11 -1.20
C ALA A 21 -30.31 10.29 -0.12
N LEU A 22 -30.91 10.11 1.06
CA LEU A 22 -30.37 9.28 2.14
C LEU A 22 -30.39 7.77 1.78
N LEU A 23 -31.45 7.29 1.13
CA LEU A 23 -31.56 5.90 0.68
C LEU A 23 -30.61 5.62 -0.50
N LEU A 24 -30.44 6.55 -1.44
CA LEU A 24 -29.51 6.41 -2.58
C LEU A 24 -28.04 6.45 -2.12
N ASN A 25 -27.68 7.32 -1.17
CA ASN A 25 -26.33 7.34 -0.58
C ASN A 25 -26.07 6.19 0.40
N GLY A 26 -27.12 5.70 1.07
CA GLY A 26 -27.07 4.52 1.93
C GLY A 26 -26.84 3.23 1.14
N CYS A 27 -27.49 3.06 -0.01
CA CYS A 27 -27.32 1.89 -0.87
C CYS A 27 -25.92 1.77 -1.47
N SER A 28 -25.28 2.89 -1.87
CA SER A 28 -23.91 2.84 -2.42
C SER A 28 -22.86 2.49 -1.36
N SER A 29 -23.05 2.95 -0.12
CA SER A 29 -22.19 2.61 1.01
C SER A 29 -22.42 1.16 1.48
N MET A 30 -23.69 0.73 1.59
CA MET A 30 -24.05 -0.65 1.93
C MET A 30 -23.55 -1.65 0.88
N GLY A 31 -23.68 -1.33 -0.42
CA GLY A 31 -23.17 -2.17 -1.50
C GLY A 31 -21.65 -2.32 -1.44
N TYR A 32 -20.93 -1.23 -1.14
CA TYR A 32 -19.48 -1.29 -1.00
C TYR A 32 -19.02 -2.12 0.20
N TYR A 33 -19.62 -1.95 1.39
CA TYR A 33 -19.27 -2.77 2.54
C TYR A 33 -19.73 -4.22 2.36
N GLY A 34 -20.83 -4.45 1.64
CA GLY A 34 -21.28 -5.76 1.19
C GLY A 34 -20.22 -6.49 0.37
N GLN A 35 -19.65 -5.86 -0.67
CA GLN A 35 -18.61 -6.51 -1.48
C GLN A 35 -17.31 -6.75 -0.69
N LEU A 36 -16.96 -5.88 0.26
CA LEU A 36 -15.80 -6.13 1.14
C LEU A 36 -16.02 -7.38 2.01
N ALA A 37 -17.20 -7.50 2.63
CA ALA A 37 -17.54 -8.63 3.48
C ALA A 37 -17.64 -9.94 2.68
N GLU A 38 -18.30 -9.89 1.52
CA GLU A 38 -18.43 -11.05 0.63
C GLU A 38 -17.09 -11.51 0.09
N GLY A 39 -16.28 -10.59 -0.45
CA GLY A 39 -14.97 -10.91 -1.01
C GLY A 39 -14.01 -11.47 0.04
N GLN A 40 -13.99 -10.88 1.24
CA GLN A 40 -13.21 -11.40 2.37
C GLN A 40 -13.71 -12.80 2.78
N TRP A 41 -15.03 -13.01 2.90
CA TRP A 41 -15.59 -14.31 3.25
C TRP A 41 -15.25 -15.39 2.23
N GLN A 42 -15.38 -15.08 0.93
CA GLN A 42 -15.00 -16.00 -0.15
C GLN A 42 -13.53 -16.39 -0.05
N LEU A 43 -12.65 -15.42 0.21
CA LEU A 43 -11.23 -15.68 0.41
C LEU A 43 -10.99 -16.58 1.62
N LEU A 44 -11.59 -16.26 2.77
CA LEU A 44 -11.42 -17.03 4.00
C LEU A 44 -11.90 -18.48 3.86
N ARG A 45 -12.98 -18.70 3.10
CA ARG A 45 -13.55 -20.03 2.80
C ARG A 45 -12.68 -20.83 1.82
N ALA A 46 -11.96 -20.17 0.92
CA ALA A 46 -11.10 -20.82 -0.07
C ALA A 46 -9.76 -21.32 0.51
N ARG A 47 -9.45 -20.99 1.77
CA ARG A 47 -8.17 -21.34 2.40
C ARG A 47 -8.05 -22.84 2.65
N GLN A 48 -6.89 -23.38 2.31
CA GLN A 48 -6.48 -24.75 2.59
C GLN A 48 -5.13 -24.73 3.30
N PRO A 49 -4.87 -25.57 4.32
CA PRO A 49 -3.54 -25.68 4.93
C PRO A 49 -2.47 -25.99 3.89
N VAL A 50 -1.36 -25.25 3.91
CA VAL A 50 -0.27 -25.41 2.92
C VAL A 50 0.25 -26.84 2.92
N ALA A 51 0.42 -27.45 4.09
CA ALA A 51 0.84 -28.84 4.23
C ALA A 51 -0.09 -29.83 3.50
N GLN A 52 -1.40 -29.58 3.49
CA GLN A 52 -2.36 -30.43 2.77
C GLN A 52 -2.23 -30.27 1.26
N VAL A 53 -2.09 -29.03 0.78
CA VAL A 53 -1.89 -28.73 -0.65
C VAL A 53 -0.58 -29.34 -1.15
N ILE A 54 0.49 -29.28 -0.35
CA ILE A 54 1.78 -29.88 -0.69
C ILE A 54 1.68 -31.41 -0.78
N ALA A 55 0.98 -32.04 0.18
CA ALA A 55 0.85 -33.49 0.28
C ALA A 55 -0.07 -34.09 -0.80
N ASP A 56 -0.98 -33.31 -1.38
CA ASP A 56 -1.86 -33.76 -2.46
C ASP A 56 -1.05 -34.16 -3.72
N PRO A 57 -1.13 -35.42 -4.18
CA PRO A 57 -0.48 -35.88 -5.40
C PRO A 57 -0.93 -35.13 -6.67
N ALA A 58 -2.16 -34.60 -6.68
CA ALA A 58 -2.71 -33.85 -7.81
C ALA A 58 -2.15 -32.42 -7.91
N THR A 59 -1.53 -31.90 -6.84
CA THR A 59 -0.90 -30.58 -6.85
C THR A 59 0.22 -30.49 -7.87
N GLN A 60 0.16 -29.45 -8.70
CA GLN A 60 1.18 -29.19 -9.71
C GLN A 60 2.58 -29.05 -9.08
N PRO A 61 3.63 -29.65 -9.65
CA PRO A 61 4.98 -29.62 -9.06
C PRO A 61 5.50 -28.20 -8.78
N VAL A 62 5.23 -27.25 -9.67
CA VAL A 62 5.66 -25.85 -9.50
C VAL A 62 4.97 -25.18 -8.31
N LEU A 63 3.67 -25.42 -8.12
CA LEU A 63 2.93 -24.92 -6.96
C LEU A 63 3.49 -25.52 -5.67
N ARG A 64 3.69 -26.85 -5.63
CA ARG A 64 4.29 -27.54 -4.48
C ARG A 64 5.65 -26.96 -4.10
N GLN A 65 6.52 -26.74 -5.09
CA GLN A 65 7.84 -26.15 -4.87
C GLN A 65 7.76 -24.72 -4.32
N ARG A 66 6.86 -23.89 -4.85
CA ARG A 66 6.68 -22.50 -4.41
C ARG A 66 6.08 -22.42 -3.00
N LEU A 67 5.18 -23.32 -2.65
CA LEU A 67 4.62 -23.42 -1.30
C LEU A 67 5.68 -23.84 -0.27
N HIS A 68 6.50 -24.85 -0.59
CA HIS A 68 7.65 -25.19 0.26
C HIS A 68 8.60 -24.01 0.45
N PHE A 69 8.87 -23.27 -0.62
CA PHE A 69 9.73 -22.09 -0.54
C PHE A 69 9.11 -21.00 0.36
N ALA A 70 7.81 -20.76 0.25
CA ALA A 70 7.09 -19.82 1.10
C ALA A 70 7.11 -20.24 2.57
N GLU A 71 6.96 -21.53 2.89
CA GLU A 71 7.10 -22.03 4.27
C GLU A 71 8.49 -21.73 4.84
N GLN A 72 9.55 -21.96 4.05
CA GLN A 72 10.92 -21.67 4.49
C GLN A 72 11.13 -20.17 4.73
N ALA A 73 10.64 -19.31 3.83
CA ALA A 73 10.69 -17.87 4.01
C ALA A 73 9.92 -17.45 5.27
N ARG A 74 8.74 -18.00 5.49
CA ARG A 74 7.91 -17.72 6.67
C ARG A 74 8.56 -18.15 7.99
N VAL A 75 9.26 -19.28 8.01
CA VAL A 75 10.06 -19.71 9.18
C VAL A 75 11.19 -18.71 9.42
N PHE A 76 11.93 -18.34 8.37
CA PHE A 76 13.00 -17.36 8.47
C PHE A 76 12.51 -16.00 8.99
N ALA A 77 11.36 -15.52 8.51
CA ALA A 77 10.74 -14.29 8.97
C ALA A 77 10.55 -14.27 10.48
N SER A 78 10.01 -15.34 11.06
CA SER A 78 9.79 -15.41 12.50
C SER A 78 11.06 -15.62 13.30
N GLU A 79 11.91 -16.57 12.89
CA GLU A 79 13.08 -16.97 13.67
C GLU A 79 14.20 -15.93 13.62
N HIS A 80 14.44 -15.36 12.43
CA HIS A 80 15.60 -14.49 12.16
C HIS A 80 15.21 -13.02 12.15
N LEU A 81 14.10 -12.66 11.51
CA LEU A 81 13.65 -11.26 11.42
C LEU A 81 12.80 -10.83 12.63
N LYS A 82 12.44 -11.76 13.53
CA LYS A 82 11.56 -11.52 14.69
C LYS A 82 10.17 -10.98 14.31
N LEU A 83 9.70 -11.37 13.13
CA LEU A 83 8.32 -11.13 12.69
C LEU A 83 7.33 -12.10 13.36
N PRO A 84 6.03 -11.78 13.40
CA PRO A 84 5.04 -12.58 14.13
C PRO A 84 5.02 -14.05 13.69
N ASP A 85 4.97 -14.97 14.66
CA ASP A 85 4.75 -16.40 14.39
C ASP A 85 3.27 -16.77 14.56
N ASN A 86 2.41 -16.25 13.67
CA ASN A 86 0.97 -16.51 13.66
C ASN A 86 0.53 -17.45 12.50
N GLY A 87 -0.78 -17.61 12.28
CA GLY A 87 -1.31 -18.47 11.23
C GLY A 87 -1.16 -17.94 9.79
N SER A 88 -0.82 -16.66 9.62
CA SER A 88 -0.62 -16.06 8.30
C SER A 88 0.49 -16.75 7.51
N TYR A 89 0.24 -16.94 6.22
CA TYR A 89 1.08 -17.64 5.25
C TYR A 89 1.32 -19.13 5.54
N ARG A 90 0.52 -19.74 6.42
CA ARG A 90 0.46 -21.21 6.63
C ARG A 90 -0.71 -21.88 5.89
N VAL A 91 -1.52 -21.07 5.21
CA VAL A 91 -2.67 -21.48 4.40
C VAL A 91 -2.52 -20.93 2.99
N TYR A 92 -3.04 -21.64 1.99
CA TYR A 92 -3.06 -21.28 0.58
C TYR A 92 -4.50 -21.04 0.12
N ALA A 93 -4.71 -20.06 -0.75
CA ALA A 93 -6.00 -19.82 -1.38
C ALA A 93 -5.83 -19.60 -2.89
N ASP A 94 -6.47 -20.45 -3.69
CA ASP A 94 -6.58 -20.22 -5.13
C ASP A 94 -7.72 -19.23 -5.42
N LEU A 95 -7.35 -18.07 -5.95
CA LEU A 95 -8.25 -16.98 -6.28
C LEU A 95 -9.03 -17.21 -7.58
N GLY A 96 -8.50 -18.02 -8.51
CA GLY A 96 -9.02 -18.11 -9.88
C GLY A 96 -8.94 -16.81 -10.69
N ARG A 97 -8.17 -15.81 -10.23
CA ARG A 97 -8.03 -14.48 -10.85
C ARG A 97 -6.63 -13.89 -10.56
N PRO A 98 -6.14 -12.94 -11.39
CA PRO A 98 -4.77 -12.44 -11.27
C PRO A 98 -4.52 -11.52 -10.07
N TYR A 99 -5.57 -10.89 -9.51
CA TYR A 99 -5.45 -9.94 -8.41
C TYR A 99 -6.47 -10.24 -7.32
N VAL A 100 -6.05 -10.10 -6.07
CA VAL A 100 -6.93 -10.34 -4.92
C VAL A 100 -7.91 -9.19 -4.74
N VAL A 101 -7.43 -7.95 -4.91
CA VAL A 101 -8.22 -6.72 -4.93
C VAL A 101 -7.72 -5.76 -6.02
N TRP A 102 -8.55 -4.79 -6.36
CA TRP A 102 -8.28 -3.69 -7.26
C TRP A 102 -8.37 -2.38 -6.49
N ASN A 103 -7.26 -1.66 -6.40
CA ASN A 103 -7.21 -0.36 -5.74
C ASN A 103 -7.54 0.75 -6.72
N VAL A 104 -8.48 1.61 -6.33
CA VAL A 104 -8.80 2.86 -7.02
C VAL A 104 -8.14 4.00 -6.26
N PHE A 105 -7.27 4.72 -6.95
CA PHE A 105 -6.60 5.93 -6.49
C PHE A 105 -7.21 7.13 -7.21
N ALA A 106 -7.42 8.22 -6.49
CA ALA A 106 -7.95 9.45 -7.08
C ALA A 106 -7.30 10.70 -6.50
N THR A 107 -7.14 11.74 -7.31
CA THR A 107 -6.73 13.09 -6.89
C THR A 107 -7.52 14.13 -7.67
N PRO A 108 -7.64 15.36 -7.17
CA PRO A 108 -8.00 16.49 -8.03
C PRO A 108 -7.02 16.61 -9.21
N GLU A 109 -7.51 17.08 -10.37
CA GLU A 109 -6.74 17.16 -11.62
C GLU A 109 -5.41 17.93 -11.46
N LEU A 110 -5.39 18.97 -10.62
CA LEU A 110 -4.25 19.86 -10.40
C LEU A 110 -3.73 19.76 -8.95
N SER A 111 -3.76 18.56 -8.38
CA SER A 111 -3.22 18.26 -7.06
C SER A 111 -2.64 16.85 -7.01
N LEU A 112 -1.64 16.64 -6.15
CA LEU A 112 -1.15 15.30 -5.78
C LEU A 112 -1.73 14.81 -4.46
N GLN A 113 -2.62 15.58 -3.83
CA GLN A 113 -3.30 15.14 -2.62
C GLN A 113 -4.34 14.07 -2.94
N PRO A 114 -4.27 12.88 -2.32
CA PRO A 114 -5.21 11.81 -2.58
C PRO A 114 -6.60 12.15 -2.03
N VAL A 115 -7.63 11.68 -2.72
CA VAL A 115 -8.96 11.51 -2.12
C VAL A 115 -8.86 10.36 -1.12
N THR A 116 -9.08 10.67 0.17
CA THR A 116 -8.94 9.70 1.25
C THR A 116 -10.26 8.98 1.53
N HIS A 117 -10.15 7.73 1.95
CA HIS A 117 -11.27 6.90 2.36
C HIS A 117 -11.02 6.37 3.77
N CYS A 118 -11.93 6.67 4.69
CA CYS A 118 -11.77 6.34 6.10
C CYS A 118 -12.54 5.06 6.46
N PHE A 119 -11.82 4.15 7.11
CA PHE A 119 -12.34 2.87 7.58
C PHE A 119 -12.17 2.77 9.10
N PRO A 120 -13.09 2.11 9.83
CA PRO A 120 -13.05 2.05 11.29
C PRO A 120 -11.76 1.46 11.87
N ILE A 121 -11.12 0.54 11.16
CA ILE A 121 -9.93 -0.20 11.65
C ILE A 121 -8.65 0.36 11.03
N ALA A 122 -8.59 0.49 9.70
CA ALA A 122 -7.39 0.89 8.98
C ALA A 122 -7.10 2.41 9.04
N GLY A 123 -8.08 3.21 9.47
CA GLY A 123 -8.03 4.66 9.37
C GLY A 123 -8.33 5.17 7.97
N CYS A 124 -7.93 6.40 7.67
CA CYS A 124 -8.02 7.03 6.37
C CYS A 124 -6.85 6.61 5.48
N VAL A 125 -7.17 5.96 4.37
CA VAL A 125 -6.19 5.50 3.38
C VAL A 125 -6.34 6.26 2.06
N ALA A 126 -5.25 6.34 1.29
CA ALA A 126 -5.16 7.07 0.03
C ALA A 126 -5.76 6.33 -1.19
N TYR A 127 -6.44 5.21 -0.97
CA TYR A 127 -7.04 4.37 -2.01
C TYR A 127 -8.27 3.64 -1.51
N ARG A 128 -9.07 3.10 -2.45
CA ARG A 128 -10.21 2.24 -2.13
C ARG A 128 -10.10 0.90 -2.82
N GLY A 129 -10.16 -0.19 -2.06
CA GLY A 129 -10.02 -1.56 -2.56
C GLY A 129 -11.35 -2.21 -2.95
N TYR A 130 -11.35 -2.95 -4.05
CA TYR A 130 -12.50 -3.70 -4.57
C TYR A 130 -12.10 -5.12 -4.92
N TYR A 131 -12.86 -6.12 -4.47
CA TYR A 131 -12.56 -7.52 -4.82
C TYR A 131 -12.84 -7.83 -6.30
N GLN A 132 -13.80 -7.14 -6.90
CA GLN A 132 -14.17 -7.30 -8.31
C GLN A 132 -13.64 -6.14 -9.16
N GLN A 133 -13.05 -6.47 -10.31
CA GLN A 133 -12.55 -5.45 -11.25
C GLN A 133 -13.68 -4.56 -11.80
N GLY A 134 -14.87 -5.13 -12.00
CA GLY A 134 -16.04 -4.40 -12.49
C GLY A 134 -16.40 -3.24 -11.56
N ASP A 135 -16.45 -3.48 -10.26
CA ASP A 135 -16.78 -2.48 -9.25
C ASP A 135 -15.71 -1.37 -9.19
N ALA A 136 -14.42 -1.75 -9.24
CA ALA A 136 -13.33 -0.77 -9.31
C ALA A 136 -13.43 0.13 -10.55
N ARG A 137 -13.77 -0.45 -11.71
CA ARG A 137 -13.96 0.31 -12.96
C ARG A 137 -15.17 1.22 -12.88
N GLY A 138 -16.28 0.76 -12.29
CA GLY A 138 -17.48 1.55 -12.06
C GLY A 138 -17.20 2.75 -11.15
N ALA A 139 -16.57 2.52 -10.01
CA ALA A 139 -16.16 3.59 -9.10
C ALA A 139 -15.20 4.59 -9.77
N ALA A 140 -14.23 4.09 -10.52
CA ALA A 140 -13.30 4.95 -11.26
C ALA A 140 -13.99 5.78 -12.35
N ALA A 141 -15.05 5.26 -12.98
CA ALA A 141 -15.81 6.02 -13.97
C ALA A 141 -16.57 7.19 -13.34
N LEU A 142 -17.20 6.98 -12.17
CA LEU A 142 -17.88 8.04 -11.43
C LEU A 142 -16.91 9.14 -11.00
N MET A 143 -15.78 8.78 -10.40
CA MET A 143 -14.75 9.75 -9.99
C MET A 143 -14.18 10.56 -11.18
N ARG A 144 -14.05 9.95 -12.36
CA ARG A 144 -13.64 10.69 -13.56
C ARG A 144 -14.71 11.69 -14.04
N GLN A 145 -16.00 11.38 -13.88
CA GLN A 145 -17.08 12.32 -14.20
C GLN A 145 -17.06 13.54 -13.27
N GLU A 146 -16.54 13.38 -12.05
CA GLU A 146 -16.31 14.47 -11.11
C GLU A 146 -15.05 15.31 -11.44
N GLY A 147 -14.34 14.99 -12.52
CA GLY A 147 -13.13 15.71 -12.94
C GLY A 147 -11.86 15.30 -12.18
N LEU A 148 -11.88 14.16 -11.49
CA LEU A 148 -10.71 13.64 -10.80
C LEU A 148 -9.77 12.89 -11.77
N ASP A 149 -8.48 12.99 -11.50
CA ASP A 149 -7.50 12.04 -12.02
C ASP A 149 -7.70 10.71 -11.29
N VAL A 150 -7.83 9.60 -12.03
CA VAL A 150 -8.11 8.29 -11.44
C VAL A 150 -7.23 7.20 -12.03
N TYR A 151 -6.67 6.37 -11.16
CA TYR A 151 -5.89 5.19 -11.51
C TYR A 151 -6.46 3.94 -10.83
N VAL A 152 -6.57 2.85 -11.60
CA VAL A 152 -7.00 1.54 -11.07
C VAL A 152 -5.83 0.58 -11.20
N GLY A 153 -5.34 0.08 -10.07
CA GLY A 153 -4.23 -0.86 -10.00
C GLY A 153 -4.66 -2.20 -9.41
N GLY A 154 -4.23 -3.30 -10.03
CA GLY A 154 -4.38 -4.63 -9.44
C GLY A 154 -3.41 -4.80 -8.27
N VAL A 155 -3.89 -5.38 -7.18
CA VAL A 155 -3.10 -5.73 -6.00
C VAL A 155 -3.02 -7.24 -5.93
N GLU A 156 -1.80 -7.76 -5.92
CA GLU A 156 -1.52 -9.20 -5.99
C GLU A 156 -1.39 -9.84 -4.59
N ALA A 157 -1.15 -9.04 -3.54
CA ALA A 157 -1.10 -9.43 -2.14
C ALA A 157 -1.53 -8.27 -1.24
N TYR A 158 -2.13 -8.56 -0.09
CA TYR A 158 -2.38 -7.57 0.97
C TYR A 158 -2.33 -8.26 2.34
N SER A 159 -2.21 -7.45 3.39
CA SER A 159 -2.31 -7.87 4.78
C SER A 159 -3.64 -7.44 5.39
N THR A 160 -4.29 -8.33 6.15
CA THR A 160 -5.41 -7.96 7.03
C THR A 160 -4.93 -7.41 8.37
N LEU A 161 -3.65 -7.05 8.49
CA LEU A 161 -3.01 -6.58 9.73
C LEU A 161 -3.11 -7.60 10.88
N GLY A 162 -3.26 -8.90 10.55
CA GLY A 162 -3.33 -9.99 11.52
C GLY A 162 -4.74 -10.23 12.09
N TRP A 163 -5.78 -9.61 11.55
CA TRP A 163 -7.17 -9.92 11.92
C TRP A 163 -7.60 -11.31 11.45
N PHE A 164 -6.98 -11.81 10.38
CA PHE A 164 -7.16 -13.16 9.87
C PHE A 164 -5.81 -13.79 9.52
N ASP A 165 -5.78 -15.12 9.40
CA ASP A 165 -4.64 -15.80 8.79
C ASP A 165 -4.63 -15.52 7.28
N ASP A 166 -3.80 -14.56 6.89
CA ASP A 166 -3.64 -14.15 5.50
C ASP A 166 -3.03 -15.30 4.68
N PRO A 167 -3.66 -15.76 3.58
CA PRO A 167 -3.16 -16.89 2.82
C PRO A 167 -2.01 -16.51 1.88
N ILE A 168 -1.22 -17.51 1.50
CA ILE A 168 -0.46 -17.46 0.25
C ILE A 168 -1.48 -17.53 -0.89
N LEU A 169 -1.57 -16.47 -1.68
CA LEU A 169 -2.55 -16.36 -2.76
C LEU A 169 -2.00 -16.94 -4.06
N SER A 170 -2.86 -17.49 -4.92
CA SER A 170 -2.43 -17.94 -6.26
C SER A 170 -1.90 -16.82 -7.17
N SER A 171 -2.19 -15.55 -6.87
CA SER A 171 -1.55 -14.38 -7.49
C SER A 171 -0.09 -14.20 -7.07
N MET A 172 0.25 -14.48 -5.80
CA MET A 172 1.63 -14.47 -5.28
C MET A 172 2.42 -15.66 -5.83
N VAL A 173 1.72 -16.79 -5.86
CA VAL A 173 1.82 -17.90 -6.82
C VAL A 173 2.77 -17.64 -7.98
N GLY A 174 2.28 -16.87 -8.94
CA GLY A 174 2.85 -16.65 -10.27
C GLY A 174 4.28 -16.09 -10.29
N TRP A 175 4.70 -15.44 -9.20
CA TRP A 175 5.98 -14.74 -9.13
C TRP A 175 7.20 -15.67 -9.05
N GLY A 176 8.39 -15.08 -9.23
CA GLY A 176 9.63 -15.76 -8.88
C GLY A 176 9.74 -15.94 -7.36
N ASN A 177 10.42 -17.00 -6.92
CA ASN A 177 10.56 -17.35 -5.50
C ASN A 177 11.01 -16.17 -4.65
N GLU A 178 12.00 -15.40 -5.09
CA GLU A 178 12.51 -14.26 -4.32
C GLU A 178 11.41 -13.24 -4.02
N ARG A 179 10.58 -12.88 -5.01
CA ARG A 179 9.45 -11.93 -4.81
C ARG A 179 8.40 -12.47 -3.85
N LEU A 180 8.16 -13.78 -3.85
CA LEU A 180 7.25 -14.42 -2.90
C LEU A 180 7.75 -14.27 -1.46
N ALA A 181 9.05 -14.50 -1.21
CA ALA A 181 9.63 -14.27 0.12
C ALA A 181 9.58 -12.80 0.53
N THR A 182 9.96 -11.87 -0.36
CA THR A 182 10.03 -10.45 -0.02
C THR A 182 8.66 -9.90 0.39
N VAL A 183 7.60 -10.29 -0.33
CA VAL A 183 6.22 -9.90 0.01
C VAL A 183 5.77 -10.52 1.33
N ILE A 184 6.10 -11.78 1.62
CA ILE A 184 5.78 -12.37 2.94
C ILE A 184 6.42 -11.54 4.07
N PHE A 185 7.65 -11.05 3.89
CA PHE A 185 8.31 -10.19 4.90
C PHE A 185 7.60 -8.84 5.05
N HIS A 186 7.24 -8.20 3.94
CA HIS A 186 6.51 -6.93 3.92
C HIS A 186 5.19 -7.04 4.68
N GLU A 187 4.36 -8.02 4.32
CA GLU A 187 3.03 -8.15 4.89
C GLU A 187 3.05 -8.58 6.36
N LEU A 188 4.00 -9.43 6.76
CA LEU A 188 4.22 -9.76 8.18
C LEU A 188 4.75 -8.56 8.98
N ALA A 189 5.49 -7.64 8.37
CA ALA A 189 5.87 -6.40 9.01
C ALA A 189 4.63 -5.56 9.38
N HIS A 190 3.65 -5.45 8.48
CA HIS A 190 2.37 -4.80 8.81
C HIS A 190 1.63 -5.47 9.97
N GLN A 191 1.71 -6.80 10.10
CA GLN A 191 1.14 -7.51 11.25
C GLN A 191 1.96 -7.30 12.53
N ARG A 192 3.26 -7.01 12.43
CA ARG A 192 4.14 -6.71 13.57
C ARG A 192 3.85 -5.34 14.16
N PHE A 193 3.62 -4.34 13.30
CA PHE A 193 3.35 -2.98 13.70
C PHE A 193 2.63 -2.20 12.60
N TYR A 194 1.59 -1.48 13.01
CA TYR A 194 0.80 -0.61 12.14
C TYR A 194 0.30 0.60 12.94
N VAL A 195 0.38 1.78 12.33
CA VAL A 195 -0.09 3.04 12.91
C VAL A 195 -1.28 3.55 12.11
N GLN A 196 -2.42 3.80 12.78
CA GLN A 196 -3.60 4.35 12.12
C GLN A 196 -3.31 5.72 11.50
N ASP A 197 -3.95 6.00 10.36
CA ASP A 197 -3.88 7.27 9.62
C ASP A 197 -2.48 7.69 9.12
N ASP A 198 -1.51 6.77 9.05
CA ASP A 198 -0.14 7.07 8.63
C ASP A 198 0.42 6.09 7.59
N THR A 199 -0.17 6.11 6.39
CA THR A 199 0.23 5.23 5.27
C THR A 199 1.71 5.37 4.92
N GLU A 200 2.25 6.60 4.87
CA GLU A 200 3.66 6.83 4.53
C GLU A 200 4.60 6.14 5.53
N PHE A 201 4.32 6.23 6.83
CA PHE A 201 5.10 5.55 7.86
C PHE A 201 5.00 4.02 7.75
N ASN A 202 3.78 3.48 7.64
CA ASN A 202 3.55 2.04 7.63
C ASN A 202 4.19 1.36 6.42
N GLU A 203 4.02 1.92 5.24
CA GLU A 203 4.56 1.34 4.01
C GLU A 203 6.08 1.48 3.94
N SER A 204 6.64 2.59 4.42
CA SER A 204 8.09 2.75 4.53
C SER A 204 8.73 1.81 5.54
N PHE A 205 8.05 1.55 6.66
CA PHE A 205 8.49 0.57 7.65
C PHE A 205 8.51 -0.85 7.06
N ALA A 206 7.40 -1.27 6.46
CA ALA A 206 7.28 -2.59 5.86
C ALA A 206 8.26 -2.78 4.69
N SER A 207 8.44 -1.76 3.86
CA SER A 207 9.41 -1.78 2.74
C SER A 207 10.85 -1.91 3.23
N PHE A 208 11.21 -1.26 4.34
CA PHE A 208 12.53 -1.45 4.93
C PHE A 208 12.74 -2.89 5.42
N VAL A 209 11.76 -3.45 6.15
CA VAL A 209 11.80 -4.84 6.62
C VAL A 209 11.87 -5.82 5.44
N GLU A 210 11.13 -5.56 4.36
CA GLU A 210 11.22 -6.31 3.11
C GLU A 210 12.65 -6.31 2.56
N GLN A 211 13.25 -5.13 2.38
CA GLN A 211 14.57 -4.98 1.76
C GLN A 211 15.67 -5.64 2.60
N GLU A 212 15.72 -5.32 3.89
CA GLU A 212 16.74 -5.85 4.80
C GLU A 212 16.53 -7.34 5.08
N GLY A 213 15.28 -7.78 5.24
CA GLY A 213 14.92 -9.20 5.38
C GLY A 213 15.32 -10.01 4.15
N SER A 214 15.11 -9.47 2.95
CA SER A 214 15.51 -10.12 1.70
C SER A 214 17.03 -10.24 1.57
N ARG A 215 17.77 -9.23 2.00
CA ARG A 215 19.24 -9.26 2.07
C ARG A 215 19.72 -10.39 2.99
N GLN A 216 19.20 -10.44 4.22
CA GLN A 216 19.57 -11.46 5.20
C GLN A 216 19.13 -12.87 4.76
N TRP A 217 17.95 -13.00 4.14
CA TRP A 217 17.44 -14.28 3.61
C TRP A 217 18.35 -14.89 2.56
N ARG A 218 18.84 -14.06 1.63
CA ARG A 218 19.79 -14.51 0.60
C ARG A 218 21.13 -14.90 1.20
N MET A 219 21.65 -14.11 2.14
CA MET A 219 22.89 -14.43 2.85
C MET A 219 22.80 -15.78 3.58
N ALA A 220 21.68 -16.04 4.28
CA ALA A 220 21.46 -17.30 4.99
C ALA A 220 21.44 -18.52 4.04
N ARG A 221 21.15 -18.30 2.76
CA ARG A 221 21.12 -19.33 1.71
C ARG A 221 22.40 -19.39 0.87
N GLY A 222 23.45 -18.67 1.28
CA GLY A 222 24.71 -18.59 0.52
C GLY A 222 24.56 -17.96 -0.86
N LEU A 223 23.45 -17.26 -1.11
CA LEU A 223 23.22 -16.55 -2.36
C LEU A 223 23.89 -15.18 -2.27
N ALA A 224 24.51 -14.76 -3.38
CA ALA A 224 24.96 -13.38 -3.51
C ALA A 224 23.80 -12.42 -3.25
N ALA A 225 24.08 -11.22 -2.76
CA ALA A 225 23.11 -10.13 -2.81
C ALA A 225 22.53 -10.06 -4.24
N VAL A 226 21.24 -9.76 -4.38
CA VAL A 226 20.60 -9.64 -5.70
C VAL A 226 21.51 -8.80 -6.58
N GLU A 227 21.83 -9.29 -7.79
CA GLU A 227 22.61 -8.50 -8.73
C GLU A 227 21.97 -7.12 -8.83
N ASP A 228 22.79 -6.15 -8.44
CA ASP A 228 22.47 -4.78 -8.09
C ASP A 228 21.58 -4.09 -9.15
N GLY A 229 21.68 -4.52 -10.41
CA GLY A 229 20.94 -3.98 -11.54
C GLY A 229 19.43 -3.92 -11.34
N SER A 230 18.76 -5.01 -10.93
CA SER A 230 17.29 -5.01 -10.85
C SER A 230 16.71 -4.14 -9.73
N VAL A 231 17.39 -4.13 -8.57
CA VAL A 231 17.02 -3.30 -7.42
C VAL A 231 17.37 -1.84 -7.72
N LYS A 232 18.58 -1.54 -8.22
CA LYS A 232 18.98 -0.20 -8.65
C LYS A 232 18.09 0.38 -9.73
N GLN A 233 17.64 -0.44 -10.69
CA GLN A 233 16.69 -0.02 -11.71
C GLN A 233 15.35 0.37 -11.11
N ARG A 234 14.84 -0.41 -10.14
CA ARG A 234 13.58 -0.09 -9.44
C ARG A 234 13.72 1.17 -8.59
N GLU A 235 14.80 1.31 -7.83
CA GLU A 235 15.11 2.52 -7.06
C GLU A 235 15.28 3.75 -7.96
N GLY A 236 16.02 3.61 -9.06
CA GLY A 236 16.21 4.67 -10.04
C GLY A 236 14.88 5.07 -10.70
N PHE A 237 14.03 4.10 -11.03
CA PHE A 237 12.70 4.35 -11.56
C PHE A 237 11.79 5.06 -10.55
N THR A 238 11.75 4.61 -9.29
CA THR A 238 11.04 5.30 -8.20
C THR A 238 11.55 6.73 -8.06
N ARG A 239 12.87 6.95 -8.08
CA ARG A 239 13.48 8.27 -7.96
C ARG A 239 13.02 9.23 -9.05
N LEU A 240 12.93 8.76 -10.31
CA LEU A 240 12.40 9.55 -11.42
C LEU A 240 10.95 9.98 -11.15
N ILE A 241 10.11 9.07 -10.64
CA ILE A 241 8.71 9.35 -10.32
C ILE A 241 8.59 10.33 -9.17
N LEU A 242 9.36 10.15 -8.10
CA LEU A 242 9.37 11.06 -6.95
C LEU A 242 9.82 12.47 -7.35
N ALA A 243 10.88 12.58 -8.15
CA ALA A 243 11.34 13.87 -8.69
C ALA A 243 10.27 14.55 -9.56
N SER A 244 9.53 13.77 -10.36
CA SER A 244 8.41 14.30 -11.14
C SER A 244 7.26 14.78 -10.25
N ARG A 245 6.95 14.06 -9.16
CA ARG A 245 5.96 14.50 -8.16
C ARG A 245 6.34 15.81 -7.50
N GLU A 246 7.59 15.98 -7.08
CA GLU A 246 8.08 17.24 -6.50
C GLU A 246 7.90 18.42 -7.47
N ARG A 247 8.25 18.22 -8.75
CA ARG A 247 8.05 19.24 -9.79
C ARG A 247 6.58 19.56 -10.04
N LEU A 248 5.72 18.55 -10.09
CA LEU A 248 4.26 18.76 -10.20
C LEU A 248 3.71 19.51 -8.99
N GLN A 249 4.16 19.20 -7.78
CA GLN A 249 3.75 19.92 -6.57
C GLN A 249 4.13 21.40 -6.65
N ALA A 250 5.35 21.72 -7.10
CA ALA A 250 5.77 23.09 -7.35
C ALA A 250 4.95 23.77 -8.46
N ILE A 251 4.62 23.07 -9.54
CA ILE A 251 3.74 23.58 -10.61
C ILE A 251 2.36 23.96 -10.04
N TYR A 252 1.77 23.10 -9.20
CA TYR A 252 0.44 23.33 -8.64
C TYR A 252 0.41 24.42 -7.57
N ALA A 253 1.48 24.56 -6.78
CA ALA A 253 1.63 25.67 -5.83
C ALA A 253 1.99 27.00 -6.50
N GLY A 254 2.46 26.97 -7.75
CA GLY A 254 2.88 28.14 -8.50
C GLY A 254 1.74 29.07 -8.97
N PRO A 255 2.10 30.23 -9.54
CA PRO A 255 1.16 31.31 -9.90
C PRO A 255 0.43 31.10 -11.23
N LEU A 256 0.69 30.00 -11.94
CA LEU A 256 0.02 29.70 -13.20
C LEU A 256 -1.50 29.59 -12.99
N ASP A 257 -2.27 30.02 -13.99
CA ASP A 257 -3.70 29.74 -14.05
C ASP A 257 -3.94 28.24 -14.32
N GLU A 258 -5.19 27.78 -14.25
CA GLU A 258 -5.48 26.35 -14.43
C GLU A 258 -5.07 25.83 -15.82
N ALA A 259 -5.25 26.62 -16.87
CA ALA A 259 -4.85 26.24 -18.22
C ALA A 259 -3.33 26.07 -18.32
N GLY A 260 -2.57 27.01 -17.76
CA GLY A 260 -1.12 26.93 -17.64
C GLY A 260 -0.66 25.73 -16.82
N LYS A 261 -1.33 25.43 -15.69
CA LYS A 261 -1.04 24.25 -14.86
C LYS A 261 -1.30 22.94 -15.59
N ARG A 262 -2.38 22.84 -16.38
CA ARG A 262 -2.67 21.66 -17.22
C ARG A 262 -1.58 21.45 -18.28
N ALA A 263 -1.18 22.53 -18.97
CA ALA A 263 -0.11 22.47 -19.96
C ALA A 263 1.24 22.06 -19.32
N ALA A 264 1.59 22.66 -18.18
CA ALA A 264 2.80 22.33 -17.44
C ALA A 264 2.81 20.90 -16.89
N LYS A 265 1.67 20.40 -16.39
CA LYS A 265 1.48 18.99 -16.00
C LYS A 265 1.80 18.03 -17.15
N GLN A 266 1.24 18.29 -18.34
CA GLN A 266 1.52 17.45 -19.50
C GLN A 266 2.99 17.51 -19.91
N ALA A 267 3.60 18.70 -19.88
CA ALA A 267 5.03 18.87 -20.17
C ALA A 267 5.93 18.12 -19.17
N GLU A 268 5.53 18.06 -17.90
CA GLU A 268 6.24 17.29 -16.86
C GLU A 268 6.12 15.78 -17.08
N PHE A 269 4.96 15.25 -17.49
CA PHE A 269 4.85 13.84 -17.86
C PHE A 269 5.71 13.48 -19.08
N GLU A 270 5.80 14.37 -20.07
CA GLU A 270 6.73 14.18 -21.20
C GLU A 270 8.19 14.28 -20.78
N ARG A 271 8.51 15.13 -19.80
CA ARG A 271 9.85 15.18 -19.18
C ARG A 271 10.17 13.85 -18.50
N LEU A 272 9.28 13.34 -17.66
CA LEU A 272 9.45 12.04 -16.99
C LEU A 272 9.71 10.91 -18.01
N ARG A 273 8.97 10.88 -19.12
CA ARG A 273 9.19 9.91 -20.21
C ARG A 273 10.57 10.06 -20.86
N ARG A 274 11.07 11.29 -21.05
CA ARG A 274 12.42 11.55 -21.57
C ARG A 274 13.51 11.10 -20.60
N GLU A 275 13.41 11.53 -19.34
CA GLU A 275 14.37 11.18 -18.29
C GLU A 275 14.42 9.65 -18.10
N TYR A 276 13.26 8.98 -18.13
CA TYR A 276 13.19 7.52 -18.14
C TYR A 276 13.94 6.89 -19.32
N ARG A 277 13.72 7.36 -20.56
CA ARG A 277 14.42 6.83 -21.74
C ARG A 277 15.92 7.00 -21.63
N GLU A 278 16.38 8.16 -21.17
CA GLU A 278 17.80 8.45 -21.02
C GLU A 278 18.47 7.49 -20.04
N VAL A 279 17.88 7.31 -18.85
CA VAL A 279 18.40 6.37 -17.84
C VAL A 279 18.29 4.92 -18.35
N ARG A 280 17.15 4.55 -18.95
CA ARG A 280 16.94 3.21 -19.50
C ARG A 280 18.01 2.83 -20.53
N ASP A 281 18.25 3.72 -21.49
CA ASP A 281 19.12 3.43 -22.62
C ASP A 281 20.61 3.53 -22.25
N ARG A 282 20.98 4.40 -21.29
CA ARG A 282 22.37 4.61 -20.87
C ARG A 282 22.82 3.73 -19.71
N GLU A 283 22.01 3.63 -18.66
CA GLU A 283 22.38 2.99 -17.40
C GLU A 283 21.83 1.58 -17.26
N TRP A 284 20.72 1.27 -17.94
CA TRP A 284 20.02 0.00 -17.80
C TRP A 284 20.12 -0.89 -19.05
N ALA A 285 21.07 -0.61 -19.95
CA ALA A 285 21.31 -1.36 -21.17
C ALA A 285 20.06 -1.58 -22.05
N GLY A 286 19.11 -0.62 -22.03
CA GLY A 286 17.89 -0.68 -22.82
C GLY A 286 16.77 -1.57 -22.23
N ASP A 287 16.86 -1.95 -20.95
CA ASP A 287 15.85 -2.79 -20.29
C ASP A 287 14.45 -2.12 -20.25
N ARG A 288 13.48 -2.72 -20.93
CA ARG A 288 12.13 -2.17 -21.15
C ARG A 288 11.10 -2.55 -20.08
N ARG A 289 11.51 -3.10 -18.93
CA ARG A 289 10.59 -3.61 -17.89
C ARG A 289 9.51 -2.62 -17.42
N PHE A 290 9.78 -1.32 -17.48
CA PHE A 290 8.85 -0.27 -17.05
C PHE A 290 8.14 0.44 -18.21
N ASP A 291 8.40 0.06 -19.47
CA ASP A 291 7.83 0.71 -20.66
C ASP A 291 6.30 0.69 -20.63
N ALA A 292 5.70 -0.45 -20.27
CA ALA A 292 4.25 -0.58 -20.19
C ALA A 292 3.63 0.42 -19.20
N TRP A 293 4.31 0.66 -18.07
CA TRP A 293 3.84 1.63 -17.09
C TRP A 293 4.10 3.07 -17.56
N ILE A 294 5.28 3.41 -18.06
CA ILE A 294 5.65 4.80 -18.40
C ILE A 294 4.85 5.36 -19.59
N TYR A 295 4.50 4.49 -20.54
CA TYR A 295 3.81 4.87 -21.78
C TYR A 295 2.29 4.67 -21.74
N ALA A 296 1.76 3.96 -20.75
CA ALA A 296 0.34 3.99 -20.46
C ALA A 296 -0.12 5.43 -20.11
N PRO A 297 -1.43 5.75 -20.24
CA PRO A 297 -1.96 7.06 -19.85
C PRO A 297 -1.45 7.49 -18.47
N MET A 298 -1.00 8.75 -18.39
CA MET A 298 -0.38 9.31 -17.20
C MET A 298 -1.28 10.36 -16.58
N ASN A 299 -1.43 10.30 -15.25
CA ASN A 299 -2.19 11.23 -14.46
C ASN A 299 -1.63 11.24 -13.02
N ASN A 300 -2.09 12.16 -12.18
CA ASN A 300 -1.59 12.33 -10.82
C ASN A 300 -1.86 11.10 -9.95
N ALA A 301 -3.06 10.52 -10.06
CA ALA A 301 -3.45 9.34 -9.29
C ALA A 301 -2.55 8.13 -9.54
N LYS A 302 -2.00 7.98 -10.75
CA LYS A 302 -1.06 6.90 -11.09
C LYS A 302 0.30 7.05 -10.39
N LEU A 303 0.68 8.27 -10.02
CA LEU A 303 1.91 8.52 -9.28
C LEU A 303 1.76 8.27 -7.77
N LEU A 304 0.52 8.19 -7.25
CA LEU A 304 0.24 8.07 -5.81
C LEU A 304 1.00 6.93 -5.13
N PRO A 305 0.99 5.68 -5.66
CA PRO A 305 1.63 4.55 -5.00
C PRO A 305 3.10 4.80 -4.65
N PHE A 306 3.90 5.39 -5.55
CA PHE A 306 5.36 5.56 -5.35
C PHE A 306 5.74 6.50 -4.20
N GLY A 307 4.85 7.40 -3.79
CA GLY A 307 5.10 8.29 -2.64
C GLY A 307 4.83 7.63 -1.28
N LEU A 308 4.08 6.53 -1.25
CA LEU A 308 3.66 5.88 -0.01
C LEU A 308 4.77 4.98 0.56
N TYR A 309 5.48 4.23 -0.29
CA TYR A 309 6.36 3.13 0.13
C TYR A 309 7.79 3.54 0.49
N ASP A 310 8.34 4.58 -0.14
CA ASP A 310 9.81 4.74 -0.16
C ASP A 310 10.33 5.94 0.64
N GLN A 311 9.45 6.82 1.13
CA GLN A 311 9.84 8.12 1.70
C GLN A 311 10.73 7.99 2.94
N TRP A 312 10.39 7.08 3.87
CA TRP A 312 11.08 6.95 5.15
C TRP A 312 12.01 5.73 5.24
N VAL A 313 12.15 4.93 4.18
CA VAL A 313 13.04 3.76 4.14
C VAL A 313 14.48 4.11 4.59
N PRO A 314 15.10 5.23 4.15
CA PRO A 314 16.44 5.60 4.62
C PRO A 314 16.50 5.85 6.14
N VAL A 315 15.42 6.35 6.74
CA VAL A 315 15.32 6.58 8.18
C VAL A 315 15.32 5.25 8.91
N PHE A 316 14.47 4.30 8.49
CA PHE A 316 14.44 2.96 9.10
C PHE A 316 15.75 2.20 8.94
N SER A 317 16.43 2.33 7.78
CA SER A 317 17.76 1.78 7.59
C SER A 317 18.78 2.33 8.59
N ARG A 318 18.74 3.64 8.88
CA ARG A 318 19.62 4.23 9.89
C ARG A 318 19.27 3.73 11.30
N LEU A 319 17.98 3.69 11.65
CA LEU A 319 17.54 3.18 12.95
C LEU A 319 18.03 1.74 13.20
N PHE A 320 17.99 0.89 12.18
CA PHE A 320 18.48 -0.48 12.27
C PHE A 320 20.01 -0.54 12.47
N GLN A 321 20.77 0.32 11.77
CA GLN A 321 22.21 0.44 11.95
C GLN A 321 22.58 0.95 13.35
N ASP A 322 21.85 1.95 13.87
CA ASP A 322 22.08 2.54 15.19
C ASP A 322 21.90 1.53 16.34
N VAL A 323 21.06 0.51 16.14
CA VAL A 323 20.88 -0.60 17.10
C VAL A 323 21.79 -1.80 16.81
N GLY A 324 22.74 -1.67 15.89
CA GLY A 324 23.71 -2.72 15.54
C GLY A 324 23.11 -3.89 14.75
N GLY A 325 22.00 -3.68 14.04
CA GLY A 325 21.30 -4.73 13.30
C GLY A 325 20.46 -5.68 14.16
N ASP A 326 20.09 -5.27 15.38
CA ASP A 326 19.22 -6.02 16.27
C ASP A 326 17.73 -5.75 15.95
N TRP A 327 17.04 -6.77 15.45
CA TRP A 327 15.61 -6.68 15.07
C TRP A 327 14.70 -6.31 16.25
N SER A 328 14.92 -6.86 17.43
CA SER A 328 14.08 -6.59 18.60
C SER A 328 14.19 -5.12 19.02
N ARG A 329 15.42 -4.61 19.14
CA ARG A 329 15.69 -3.21 19.47
C ARG A 329 15.21 -2.27 18.37
N PHE A 330 15.32 -2.68 17.10
CA PHE A 330 14.81 -1.91 15.99
C PHE A 330 13.29 -1.72 16.10
N TYR A 331 12.53 -2.80 16.35
CA TYR A 331 11.09 -2.71 16.51
C TYR A 331 10.69 -1.85 17.71
N GLU A 332 11.41 -1.90 18.84
CA GLU A 332 11.19 -0.98 19.96
C GLU A 332 11.32 0.49 19.56
N ARG A 333 12.31 0.84 18.71
CA ARG A 333 12.50 2.21 18.19
C ARG A 333 11.38 2.62 17.25
N VAL A 334 10.96 1.72 16.36
CA VAL A 334 9.83 1.95 15.44
C VAL A 334 8.53 2.18 16.22
N GLU A 335 8.25 1.34 17.21
CA GLU A 335 7.07 1.49 18.08
C GLU A 335 7.10 2.81 18.85
N ALA A 336 8.26 3.23 19.35
CA ALA A 336 8.39 4.51 20.04
C ALA A 336 8.06 5.70 19.12
N LEU A 337 8.45 5.65 17.84
CA LEU A 337 8.06 6.65 16.84
C LEU A 337 6.55 6.58 16.54
N GLY A 338 5.99 5.38 16.44
CA GLY A 338 4.56 5.20 16.15
C GLY A 338 3.62 5.63 17.28
N ARG A 339 4.10 5.75 18.52
CA ARG A 339 3.33 6.31 19.65
C ARG A 339 3.24 7.84 19.65
N LEU A 340 4.05 8.52 18.84
CA LEU A 340 3.98 9.97 18.69
C LEU A 340 2.71 10.39 17.94
N SER A 341 2.25 11.63 18.13
CA SER A 341 1.26 12.20 17.23
C SER A 341 1.81 12.28 15.79
N ILE A 342 0.94 12.33 14.79
CA ILE A 342 1.37 12.35 13.39
C ILE A 342 2.35 13.50 13.09
N GLU A 343 2.10 14.69 13.64
CA GLU A 343 2.98 15.86 13.48
C GLU A 343 4.33 15.67 14.15
N GLU A 344 4.36 15.18 15.39
CA GLU A 344 5.60 14.90 16.12
C GLU A 344 6.42 13.79 15.45
N ARG A 345 5.74 12.76 14.93
CA ARG A 345 6.35 11.67 14.19
C ARG A 345 6.97 12.17 12.89
N LYS A 346 6.23 12.92 12.07
CA LYS A 346 6.77 13.52 10.83
C LYS A 346 7.96 14.43 11.12
N ALA A 347 7.89 15.24 12.17
CA ALA A 347 9.02 16.08 12.59
C ALA A 347 10.23 15.24 13.08
N ALA A 348 10.01 14.12 13.76
CA ALA A 348 11.07 13.20 14.16
C ALA A 348 11.72 12.52 12.95
N LEU A 349 10.93 11.99 12.02
CA LEU A 349 11.40 11.33 10.81
C LEU A 349 12.21 12.28 9.92
N THR A 350 11.72 13.50 9.69
CA THR A 350 12.44 14.53 8.93
C THR A 350 13.80 14.86 9.55
N ARG A 351 13.88 14.95 10.89
CA ARG A 351 15.17 15.18 11.57
C ARG A 351 16.12 14.00 11.39
N LEU A 352 15.62 12.77 11.52
CA LEU A 352 16.43 11.55 11.34
C LEU A 352 16.92 11.37 9.90
N GLN A 353 16.24 11.97 8.92
CA GLN A 353 16.66 11.95 7.53
C GLN A 353 17.91 12.81 7.28
N GLN A 354 18.18 13.83 8.11
CA GLN A 354 19.36 14.68 7.98
C GLN A 354 20.64 13.93 8.41
N PRO A 355 21.76 14.01 7.66
CA PRO A 355 23.03 13.38 8.05
C PRO A 355 23.52 13.89 9.43
N GLY A 356 23.86 12.97 10.34
CA GLY A 356 24.46 13.31 11.65
C GLY A 356 23.49 13.61 12.81
N ALA A 357 22.18 13.50 12.60
CA ALA A 357 21.20 13.66 13.67
C ALA A 357 21.17 12.42 14.59
N ALA A 358 21.49 12.58 15.87
CA ALA A 358 21.35 11.52 16.88
C ALA A 358 19.92 11.45 17.43
N LEU A 359 19.42 10.23 17.68
CA LEU A 359 18.21 9.99 18.46
C LEU A 359 18.39 10.57 19.88
N ARG A 360 17.75 11.70 20.18
CA ARG A 360 17.54 12.09 21.57
C ARG A 360 16.57 11.09 22.23
N PRO A 361 16.74 10.75 23.51
CA PRO A 361 15.76 9.94 24.23
C PRO A 361 14.37 10.57 24.07
N ILE A 362 13.43 9.81 23.53
CA ILE A 362 12.03 10.23 23.47
C ILE A 362 11.53 10.19 24.91
N ALA A 363 11.28 11.36 25.50
CA ALA A 363 10.70 11.46 26.83
C ALA A 363 9.26 10.92 26.76
N GLY A 364 9.09 9.65 27.13
CA GLY A 364 7.77 9.09 27.34
C GLY A 364 7.06 9.87 28.44
N LYS A 365 5.86 10.37 28.14
CA LYS A 365 4.95 10.85 29.20
C LYS A 365 4.72 9.66 30.15
N PRO A 366 4.97 9.78 31.46
CA PRO A 366 4.70 8.69 32.38
C PRO A 366 3.21 8.32 32.31
N ALA A 367 2.93 7.02 32.39
CA ALA A 367 1.57 6.50 32.47
C ALA A 367 0.81 7.22 33.60
N PRO A 368 -0.50 7.50 33.44
CA PRO A 368 -1.28 8.02 34.54
C PRO A 368 -1.27 6.98 35.66
N THR A 369 -0.56 7.28 36.74
CA THR A 369 -0.67 6.55 38.00
C THR A 369 -2.12 6.72 38.46
N GLY A 370 -2.87 5.62 38.46
CA GLY A 370 -4.15 5.56 39.15
C GLY A 370 -3.95 5.96 40.60
N ALA A 371 -4.78 6.88 41.06
CA ALA A 371 -4.99 7.15 42.47
C ALA A 371 -6.42 6.71 42.80
N ASP A 372 -6.53 6.08 43.97
CA ASP A 372 -7.72 5.50 44.59
C ASP A 372 -8.94 6.43 44.65
#